data_AF-A0A446BNU1-F1
#
_entry.id   AF-A0A446BNU1-F1
#
_cell.length_a   1.000
_cell.length_b   1.000
_cell.length_c   1.000
_cell.angle_alpha   90.00
_cell.angle_beta   90.00
_cell.angle_gamma   90.00
#
_symmetry.space_group_name_H-M   'P 1'
#
loop_
_entity.id
_entity.type
_entity.pdbx_description
1 polymer ?
#
loop_
_entity_poly.entity_id
_entity_poly.type
_entity_poly.pdbx_seq_one_letter_code
_entity_poly.pdbx_strand_id
1 'polypeptide(L)'
;MSSVRLDQTAPEAKAKKPDQKALDEQEQEVRALQSQVKRPWHRHGADNPPVDKSGEKAAPVTKGKLLTTPTRLLKLILPLPLGVEKDRDNNSKHGYGRSISPNDTIQPLALLVHPQQPLSYVERLIQAEIPPVVENGKEKIPSVYFRAEDAENAGDGARVGNRPTTRSEAKRKDEEIGSGSGGSPTHVASYSGLGHEGPERDVSEKNWVRWSNSTEIGDFIRDAARGREFAIEIEGYHVEMRVSVPSFRDRTYYMRAQLRKLSQQLDELSRIKRECDLLAHKGANRLAKGGFALLTGWWAVVYYVTFHTEFGWDVVEPVTYLAGLTTIMGAYLWFLYISKDLSYKAAMNVTVSRRQHALYEARGFDPHKWEQLVQEANALRREIWAVAAEYDVDWDEARDVGDEVKEVLDEEGTNHEHSARSSEKEKDEKYIEEERSKKKAA
;
A
#
# COMPACT_ATOMS: atom_id res chain seq x y z
N MET A 1 -88.34 37.88 -28.05
CA MET A 1 -87.70 37.26 -29.23
C MET A 1 -86.38 36.67 -28.78
N SER A 2 -86.31 35.35 -28.81
CA SER A 2 -85.15 34.56 -28.40
C SER A 2 -84.03 34.68 -29.43
N SER A 3 -82.79 34.90 -28.98
CA SER A 3 -81.61 34.47 -29.72
C SER A 3 -80.56 33.96 -28.74
N VAL A 4 -80.31 32.67 -28.84
CA VAL A 4 -79.41 31.83 -28.05
C VAL A 4 -77.98 32.36 -28.15
N ARG A 5 -77.31 32.62 -27.01
CA ARG A 5 -75.85 32.69 -26.92
C ARG A 5 -75.37 31.48 -26.13
N LEU A 6 -74.62 30.62 -26.81
CA LEU A 6 -73.94 29.47 -26.23
C LEU A 6 -72.84 29.95 -25.29
N ASP A 7 -72.90 29.44 -24.07
CA ASP A 7 -71.93 29.61 -23.00
C ASP A 7 -70.74 28.67 -23.28
N GLN A 8 -69.54 29.22 -23.52
CA GLN A 8 -68.28 28.47 -23.61
C GLN A 8 -67.45 28.69 -22.34
N THR A 9 -67.80 27.91 -21.33
CA THR A 9 -66.92 27.18 -20.39
C THR A 9 -65.56 27.80 -20.01
N ALA A 10 -65.47 28.21 -18.74
CA ALA A 10 -64.25 28.60 -18.00
C ALA A 10 -63.19 27.50 -17.64
N PRO A 11 -63.34 26.17 -17.87
CA PRO A 11 -62.30 25.19 -17.54
C PRO A 11 -61.14 25.12 -18.57
N GLU A 12 -61.33 25.56 -19.82
CA GLU A 12 -60.26 25.49 -20.84
C GLU A 12 -59.10 26.47 -20.57
N ALA A 13 -59.39 27.62 -19.96
CA ALA A 13 -58.39 28.64 -19.63
C ALA A 13 -57.50 28.27 -18.42
N LYS A 14 -57.96 27.36 -17.54
CA LYS A 14 -57.18 26.84 -16.42
C LYS A 14 -56.33 25.62 -16.80
N ALA A 15 -56.77 24.83 -17.79
CA ALA A 15 -55.99 23.69 -18.30
C ALA A 15 -54.79 24.14 -19.17
N LYS A 16 -54.89 25.24 -19.92
CA LYS A 16 -53.78 25.76 -20.76
C LYS A 16 -52.64 26.45 -19.99
N LYS A 17 -52.91 26.99 -18.80
CA LYS A 17 -51.90 27.72 -18.00
C LYS A 17 -50.78 26.87 -17.37
N PRO A 18 -51.03 25.67 -16.80
CA PRO A 18 -49.95 24.84 -16.29
C PRO A 18 -49.04 24.35 -17.40
N ASP A 19 -49.59 23.99 -18.57
CA ASP A 19 -48.80 23.54 -19.73
C ASP A 19 -47.93 24.66 -20.30
N GLN A 20 -48.43 25.91 -20.37
CA GLN A 20 -47.62 27.05 -20.80
C GLN A 20 -46.48 27.37 -19.84
N LYS A 21 -46.68 27.29 -18.52
CA LYS A 21 -45.60 27.51 -17.55
C LYS A 21 -44.50 26.45 -17.65
N ALA A 22 -44.89 25.18 -17.81
CA ALA A 22 -43.93 24.09 -17.98
C ALA A 22 -43.14 24.22 -19.30
N LEU A 23 -43.81 24.67 -20.38
CA LEU A 23 -43.16 24.96 -21.66
C LEU A 23 -42.20 26.16 -21.55
N ASP A 24 -42.61 27.23 -20.86
CA ASP A 24 -41.77 28.42 -20.63
C ASP A 24 -40.52 28.08 -19.79
N GLU A 25 -40.66 27.18 -18.80
CA GLU A 25 -39.54 26.66 -17.99
C GLU A 25 -38.59 25.80 -18.84
N GLN A 26 -39.12 24.90 -19.67
CA GLN A 26 -38.31 24.09 -20.59
C GLN A 26 -37.59 24.94 -21.65
N GLU A 27 -38.24 25.96 -22.20
CA GLU A 27 -37.60 26.88 -23.15
C GLU A 27 -36.46 27.68 -22.49
N GLN A 28 -36.63 28.08 -21.22
CA GLN A 28 -35.58 28.76 -20.45
C GLN A 28 -34.38 27.84 -20.18
N GLU A 29 -34.61 26.57 -19.82
CA GLU A 29 -33.55 25.58 -19.65
C GLU A 29 -32.78 25.32 -20.95
N VAL A 30 -33.48 25.15 -22.06
CA VAL A 30 -32.84 24.94 -23.39
C VAL A 30 -32.00 26.17 -23.78
N ARG A 31 -32.49 27.38 -23.50
CA ARG A 31 -31.75 28.62 -23.79
C ARG A 31 -30.52 28.76 -22.90
N ALA A 32 -30.62 28.36 -21.64
CA ALA A 32 -29.50 28.32 -20.69
C ALA A 32 -28.43 27.30 -21.14
N LEU A 33 -28.83 26.10 -21.58
CA LEU A 33 -27.93 25.08 -22.14
C LEU A 33 -27.23 25.57 -23.42
N GLN A 34 -27.96 26.19 -24.35
CA GLN A 34 -27.36 26.77 -25.56
C GLN A 34 -26.38 27.91 -25.24
N SER A 35 -26.65 28.69 -24.19
CA SER A 35 -25.74 29.75 -23.73
C SER A 35 -24.47 29.18 -23.07
N GLN A 36 -24.58 28.05 -22.37
CA GLN A 36 -23.44 27.31 -21.79
C GLN A 36 -22.54 26.71 -22.87
N VAL A 37 -23.09 26.21 -23.97
CA VAL A 37 -22.30 25.69 -25.12
C VAL A 37 -21.47 26.81 -25.76
N LYS A 38 -22.01 28.04 -25.84
CA LYS A 38 -21.29 29.20 -26.40
C LYS A 38 -20.27 29.80 -25.42
N ARG A 39 -20.45 29.62 -24.11
CA ARG A 39 -19.58 30.16 -23.06
C ARG A 39 -19.44 29.15 -21.91
N PRO A 40 -18.52 28.17 -22.03
CA PRO A 40 -18.39 27.08 -21.05
C PRO A 40 -18.11 27.52 -19.61
N TRP A 41 -17.60 28.74 -19.43
CA TRP A 41 -17.26 29.34 -18.13
C TRP A 41 -18.46 29.96 -17.40
N HIS A 42 -19.57 30.24 -18.10
CA HIS A 42 -20.80 30.75 -17.50
C HIS A 42 -21.75 29.59 -17.20
N ARG A 43 -21.45 28.83 -16.13
CA ARG A 43 -22.35 27.80 -15.61
C ARG A 43 -23.39 28.46 -14.70
N HIS A 44 -24.67 28.16 -14.90
CA HIS A 44 -25.71 28.53 -13.94
C HIS A 44 -25.42 27.78 -12.63
N GLY A 45 -25.29 28.50 -11.52
CA GLY A 45 -24.88 27.95 -10.22
C GLY A 45 -23.37 28.02 -9.92
N ALA A 46 -22.57 28.76 -10.70
CA ALA A 46 -21.15 29.00 -10.39
C ALA A 46 -20.95 29.86 -9.12
N ASP A 47 -21.93 30.72 -8.79
CA ASP A 47 -21.92 31.54 -7.58
C ASP A 47 -22.32 30.75 -6.32
N ASN A 48 -22.90 29.55 -6.49
CA ASN A 48 -23.17 28.66 -5.38
C ASN A 48 -21.94 27.78 -5.15
N PRO A 49 -21.25 27.88 -4.01
CA PRO A 49 -20.18 26.94 -3.69
C PRO A 49 -20.74 25.51 -3.74
N PRO A 50 -19.98 24.52 -4.22
CA PRO A 50 -20.47 23.15 -4.45
C PRO A 50 -20.95 22.40 -3.20
N VAL A 51 -20.92 23.04 -2.03
CA VAL A 51 -21.40 22.52 -0.76
C VAL A 51 -22.33 23.55 -0.13
N ASP A 52 -23.63 23.35 -0.28
CA ASP A 52 -24.66 24.02 0.51
C ASP A 52 -24.48 23.61 1.98
N LYS A 53 -24.01 24.53 2.83
CA LYS A 53 -23.86 24.34 4.29
C LYS A 53 -25.19 24.43 5.03
N SER A 54 -26.29 23.97 4.43
CA SER A 54 -27.63 24.00 5.00
C SER A 54 -28.06 22.59 5.43
N GLY A 55 -27.36 22.01 6.41
CA GLY A 55 -27.87 20.78 7.06
C GLY A 55 -26.88 20.02 7.92
N GLU A 56 -25.62 19.89 7.51
CA GLU A 56 -24.60 19.24 8.33
C GLU A 56 -23.79 20.29 9.08
N LYS A 57 -24.29 20.70 10.25
CA LYS A 57 -23.38 21.24 11.27
C LYS A 57 -22.39 20.13 11.56
N ALA A 58 -21.14 20.28 11.10
CA ALA A 58 -20.05 19.40 11.50
C ALA A 58 -20.12 19.27 13.02
N ALA A 59 -20.32 18.04 13.52
CA ALA A 59 -20.38 17.79 14.94
C ALA A 59 -19.15 18.45 15.60
N PRO A 60 -19.29 19.10 16.76
CA PRO A 60 -18.15 19.71 17.44
C PRO A 60 -17.08 18.64 17.58
N VAL A 61 -15.92 18.88 16.96
CA VAL A 61 -14.81 17.93 16.94
C VAL A 61 -14.26 17.90 18.36
N THR A 62 -14.76 17.01 19.21
CA THR A 62 -14.31 16.89 20.60
C THR A 62 -13.00 16.09 20.71
N LYS A 63 -12.67 15.31 19.69
CA LYS A 63 -11.49 14.44 19.63
C LYS A 63 -10.64 14.77 18.42
N GLY A 64 -9.34 14.94 18.64
CA GLY A 64 -8.36 15.11 17.58
C GLY A 64 -8.17 13.84 16.76
N LYS A 65 -7.65 14.00 15.54
CA LYS A 65 -7.39 12.89 14.62
C LYS A 65 -5.99 13.01 14.04
N LEU A 66 -5.28 11.89 13.98
CA LEU A 66 -4.03 11.79 13.27
C LEU A 66 -4.26 11.01 11.97
N LEU A 67 -4.09 11.66 10.84
CA LEU A 67 -4.36 11.09 9.51
C LEU A 67 -3.05 10.75 8.79
N THR A 68 -3.05 9.62 8.10
CA THR A 68 -1.97 9.21 7.21
C THR A 68 -2.17 9.87 5.84
N THR A 69 -1.09 10.36 5.24
CA THR A 69 -1.12 10.96 3.89
C THR A 69 -0.35 10.08 2.89
N PRO A 70 -0.60 10.24 1.58
CA PRO A 70 0.13 9.49 0.55
C PRO A 70 1.65 9.72 0.55
N THR A 71 2.12 10.87 1.05
CA THR A 71 3.53 11.29 1.01
C THR A 71 4.32 10.88 2.27
N ARG A 72 3.83 9.90 3.04
CA ARG A 72 4.40 9.46 4.33
C ARG A 72 4.39 10.52 5.44
N LEU A 73 3.77 11.67 5.20
CA LEU A 73 3.52 12.68 6.23
C LEU A 73 2.27 12.33 7.03
N LEU A 74 2.20 12.85 8.23
CA LEU A 74 1.06 12.71 9.11
C LEU A 74 0.39 14.07 9.28
N LYS A 75 -0.94 14.09 9.10
CA LYS A 75 -1.75 15.29 9.31
C LYS A 75 -2.43 15.17 10.67
N LEU A 76 -1.95 15.93 11.65
CA LEU A 76 -2.51 16.01 12.99
C LEU A 76 -3.56 17.10 13.05
N ILE A 77 -4.79 16.74 13.43
CA ILE A 77 -5.92 17.66 13.58
C ILE A 77 -6.27 17.71 15.06
N LEU A 78 -6.15 18.90 15.67
CA LEU A 78 -6.39 19.13 17.09
C LEU A 78 -7.54 20.11 17.29
N PRO A 79 -8.58 19.77 18.07
CA PRO A 79 -9.58 20.74 18.46
C PRO A 79 -9.03 21.58 19.61
N LEU A 80 -8.40 22.71 19.29
CA LEU A 80 -7.98 23.66 20.30
C LEU A 80 -9.21 24.42 20.80
N PRO A 81 -9.61 24.30 22.08
CA PRO A 81 -10.76 25.03 22.63
C PRO A 81 -10.47 26.54 22.80
N LEU A 82 -9.40 27.05 22.21
CA LEU A 82 -8.91 28.41 22.33
C LEU A 82 -9.07 29.10 20.97
N GLY A 83 -10.04 30.01 20.86
CA GLY A 83 -10.14 30.90 19.72
C GLY A 83 -9.05 31.97 19.81
N VAL A 84 -8.11 31.97 18.86
CA VAL A 84 -7.19 33.11 18.66
C VAL A 84 -7.90 34.12 17.76
N GLU A 85 -8.96 34.75 18.25
CA GLU A 85 -9.53 35.90 17.53
C GLU A 85 -8.66 37.12 17.81
N LYS A 86 -7.97 37.60 16.77
CA LYS A 86 -7.40 38.94 16.70
C LYS A 86 -8.53 39.96 16.56
N ASP A 87 -9.35 40.12 17.59
CA ASP A 87 -10.31 41.20 17.60
C ASP A 87 -9.58 42.53 17.80
N ARG A 88 -9.61 43.36 16.75
CA ARG A 88 -9.11 44.74 16.76
C ARG A 88 -9.80 45.61 17.82
N ASP A 89 -10.99 45.22 18.25
CA ASP A 89 -11.86 46.02 19.12
C ASP A 89 -11.84 45.58 20.60
N ASN A 90 -11.21 44.45 20.95
CA ASN A 90 -11.09 43.95 22.33
C ASN A 90 -9.79 44.36 23.04
N ASN A 91 -9.01 45.25 22.43
CA ASN A 91 -7.74 45.75 22.97
C ASN A 91 -7.95 46.82 24.06
N SER A 92 -8.52 46.41 25.20
CA SER A 92 -8.22 47.12 26.45
C SER A 92 -6.77 46.79 26.85
N LYS A 93 -6.05 47.78 27.38
CA LYS A 93 -4.60 47.72 27.71
C LYS A 93 -4.21 46.59 28.70
N HIS A 94 -5.19 45.91 29.29
CA HIS A 94 -5.02 44.82 30.27
C HIS A 94 -5.63 43.46 29.82
N GLY A 95 -6.17 43.36 28.60
CA GLY A 95 -6.97 42.21 28.17
C GLY A 95 -6.51 41.54 26.87
N TYR A 96 -5.22 41.52 26.57
CA TYR A 96 -4.71 40.77 25.42
C TYR A 96 -5.04 39.27 25.59
N GLY A 97 -5.88 38.73 24.70
CA GLY A 97 -6.00 37.29 24.45
C GLY A 97 -6.92 36.46 25.35
N ARG A 98 -7.88 37.07 26.07
CA ARG A 98 -8.86 36.31 26.88
C ARG A 98 -10.32 36.59 26.50
N SER A 99 -10.74 36.07 25.37
CA SER A 99 -12.16 35.74 25.15
C SER A 99 -12.23 34.27 24.75
N ILE A 100 -12.36 33.39 25.75
CA ILE A 100 -12.86 32.03 25.52
C ILE A 100 -14.33 32.24 25.17
N SER A 101 -14.67 32.43 23.88
CA SER A 101 -16.07 32.39 23.43
C SER A 101 -16.54 30.95 23.67
N PRO A 102 -17.51 30.72 24.58
CA PRO A 102 -18.02 29.36 24.85
C PRO A 102 -18.81 28.79 23.67
N ASN A 103 -19.05 29.58 22.62
CA ASN A 103 -20.07 29.31 21.62
C ASN A 103 -19.66 29.55 20.16
N ASP A 104 -18.39 29.84 19.88
CA ASP A 104 -17.90 29.87 18.50
C ASP A 104 -17.28 28.52 18.11
N THR A 105 -17.57 28.13 16.87
CA THR A 105 -17.12 26.88 16.26
C THR A 105 -15.61 26.69 16.48
N ILE A 106 -15.23 25.74 17.35
CA ILE A 106 -13.84 25.34 17.59
C ILE A 106 -13.17 25.11 16.24
N GLN A 107 -12.28 26.01 15.82
CA GLN A 107 -11.53 25.84 14.59
C GLN A 107 -10.42 24.83 14.87
N PRO A 108 -10.42 23.65 14.22
CA PRO A 108 -9.40 22.65 14.49
C PRO A 108 -8.07 23.08 13.88
N LEU A 109 -6.99 23.01 14.66
CA LEU A 109 -5.62 23.22 14.18
C LEU A 109 -5.18 22.01 13.37
N ALA A 110 -4.66 22.23 12.15
CA ALA A 110 -4.10 21.19 11.31
C ALA A 110 -2.59 21.36 11.15
N LEU A 111 -1.82 20.40 11.63
CA LEU A 111 -0.36 20.36 11.53
C LEU A 111 0.07 19.21 10.61
N LEU A 112 1.10 19.44 9.81
CA LEU A 112 1.73 18.41 8.97
C LEU A 112 3.09 18.06 9.58
N VAL A 113 3.27 16.80 9.95
CA VAL A 113 4.46 16.34 10.68
C VAL A 113 5.08 15.13 10.00
N HIS A 114 6.41 15.03 10.06
CA HIS A 114 7.14 13.89 9.54
C HIS A 114 7.38 12.84 10.64
N PRO A 115 7.25 11.53 10.37
CA PRO A 115 7.41 10.48 11.40
C PRO A 115 8.75 10.48 12.16
N GLN A 116 9.84 10.92 11.51
CA GLN A 116 11.18 10.98 12.12
C GLN A 116 11.42 12.26 12.95
N GLN A 117 10.47 13.19 12.99
CA GLN A 117 10.61 14.39 13.81
C GLN A 117 10.36 14.06 15.28
N PRO A 118 11.13 14.66 16.21
CA PRO A 118 10.93 14.45 17.64
C PRO A 118 9.67 15.19 18.13
N LEU A 119 9.06 14.69 19.21
CA LEU A 119 7.89 15.31 19.84
C LEU A 119 8.11 16.77 20.26
N SER A 120 9.34 17.16 20.59
CA SER A 120 9.72 18.55 20.89
C SER A 120 9.47 19.51 19.72
N TYR A 121 9.55 19.04 18.48
CA TYR A 121 9.20 19.83 17.31
C TYR A 121 7.70 20.10 17.26
N VAL A 122 6.88 19.08 17.53
CA VAL A 122 5.42 19.19 17.57
C VAL A 122 4.95 20.04 18.75
N GLU A 123 5.59 19.90 19.91
CA GLU A 123 5.39 20.79 21.06
C GLU A 123 5.58 22.26 20.66
N ARG A 124 6.67 22.59 19.96
CA ARG A 124 6.93 23.98 19.50
C ARG A 124 5.91 24.47 18.48
N LEU A 125 5.46 23.61 17.57
CA LEU A 125 4.40 23.96 16.62
C LEU A 125 3.09 24.28 17.35
N ILE A 126 2.73 23.47 18.35
CA ILE A 126 1.54 23.71 19.18
C ILE A 126 1.72 24.97 20.02
N GLN A 127 2.89 25.20 20.61
CA GLN A 127 3.21 26.40 21.39
C GLN A 127 3.12 27.69 20.57
N ALA A 128 3.46 27.64 19.28
CA ALA A 128 3.36 28.81 18.40
C ALA A 128 1.91 29.23 18.10
N GLU A 129 0.96 28.29 18.21
CA GLU A 129 -0.46 28.51 17.92
C GLU A 129 -1.28 28.83 19.18
N ILE A 130 -0.70 28.64 20.37
CA ILE A 130 -1.38 28.87 21.66
C ILE A 130 -0.89 30.19 22.27
N PRO A 131 -1.79 31.01 22.87
CA PRO A 131 -1.37 32.22 23.57
C PRO A 131 -0.49 31.92 24.81
N PRO A 132 0.42 32.83 25.18
CA PRO A 132 1.26 32.65 26.36
C PRO A 132 0.41 32.67 27.65
N VAL A 133 0.80 31.88 28.64
CA VAL A 133 0.15 31.82 29.95
C VAL A 133 0.86 32.77 30.91
N VAL A 134 0.11 33.55 31.68
CA VAL A 134 0.67 34.43 32.72
C VAL A 134 0.72 33.68 34.05
N GLU A 135 1.92 33.30 34.47
CA GLU A 135 2.17 32.63 35.75
C GLU A 135 3.00 33.57 36.64
N ASN A 136 2.53 33.89 37.84
CA ASN A 136 3.22 34.78 38.79
C ASN A 136 3.63 36.15 38.20
N GLY A 137 2.81 36.70 37.30
CA GLY A 137 3.06 38.01 36.66
C GLY A 137 4.12 37.99 35.55
N LYS A 138 4.63 36.81 35.15
CA LYS A 138 5.51 36.65 33.98
C LYS A 138 4.78 35.86 32.89
N GLU A 139 4.94 36.30 31.65
CA GLU A 139 4.48 35.54 30.49
C GLU A 139 5.41 34.33 30.28
N LYS A 140 4.84 33.14 30.31
CA LYS A 140 5.52 31.86 30.12
C LYS A 140 4.83 31.11 28.98
N ILE A 141 5.64 30.52 28.11
CA ILE A 141 5.14 29.65 27.04
C ILE A 141 4.66 28.35 27.70
N PRO A 142 3.42 27.88 27.44
CA PRO A 142 2.90 26.67 28.06
C PRO A 142 3.71 25.45 27.63
N SER A 143 4.07 24.58 28.58
CA SER A 143 4.64 23.28 28.23
C SER A 143 3.55 22.32 27.74
N VAL A 144 3.90 21.47 26.78
CA VAL A 144 2.99 20.47 26.22
C VAL A 144 3.52 19.08 26.55
N TYR A 145 2.66 18.24 27.11
CA TYR A 145 3.00 16.87 27.50
C TYR A 145 2.20 15.86 26.68
N PHE A 146 2.91 14.87 26.13
CA PHE A 146 2.31 13.75 25.42
C PHE A 146 2.23 12.55 26.34
N ARG A 147 1.04 11.93 26.43
CA ARG A 147 0.80 10.73 27.24
C ARG A 147 0.21 9.62 26.38
N ALA A 148 0.66 8.39 26.56
CA ALA A 148 0.08 7.21 25.93
C ALA A 148 -0.38 6.21 26.99
N GLU A 149 -1.29 5.32 26.59
CA GLU A 149 -1.76 4.22 27.45
C GLU A 149 -0.66 3.17 27.61
N ASP A 150 -0.34 2.82 28.86
CA ASP A 150 0.56 1.72 29.19
C ASP A 150 -0.21 0.41 29.34
N ALA A 151 0.28 -0.64 28.68
CA ALA A 151 -0.40 -1.92 28.56
C ALA A 151 0.04 -2.93 29.63
N GLU A 152 0.94 -2.57 30.57
CA GLU A 152 1.38 -3.50 31.63
C GLU A 152 0.21 -4.07 32.47
N ASN A 153 -0.96 -3.42 32.50
CA ASN A 153 -2.15 -3.91 33.21
C ASN A 153 -3.26 -4.47 32.30
N ALA A 154 -3.07 -4.53 30.98
CA ALA A 154 -4.09 -5.00 30.04
C ALA A 154 -4.43 -6.49 30.15
N GLY A 155 -3.61 -7.27 30.88
CA GLY A 155 -3.80 -8.70 31.09
C GLY A 155 -4.62 -9.07 32.32
N ASP A 156 -5.12 -8.12 33.12
CA ASP A 156 -5.83 -8.51 34.33
C ASP A 156 -6.82 -7.46 34.87
N GLY A 157 -8.01 -7.44 34.29
CA GLY A 157 -9.21 -6.83 34.89
C GLY A 157 -9.63 -7.45 36.23
N ALA A 158 -8.84 -8.35 36.83
CA ALA A 158 -9.04 -8.88 38.18
C ALA A 158 -7.89 -8.56 39.17
N ARG A 159 -6.90 -7.70 38.84
CA ARG A 159 -5.75 -7.44 39.74
C ARG A 159 -5.66 -6.06 40.39
N VAL A 160 -6.56 -5.12 40.11
CA VAL A 160 -6.66 -3.88 40.92
C VAL A 160 -7.63 -4.10 42.08
N GLY A 161 -7.29 -5.03 42.94
CA GLY A 161 -8.02 -5.34 44.17
C GLY A 161 -7.10 -6.07 45.13
N ASN A 162 -6.61 -5.33 46.13
CA ASN A 162 -5.80 -5.79 47.26
C ASN A 162 -4.31 -6.07 46.97
N ARG A 163 -3.46 -5.11 47.38
CA ARG A 163 -2.12 -5.46 47.90
C ARG A 163 -2.32 -6.50 49.02
N PRO A 164 -1.63 -7.65 49.00
CA PRO A 164 -1.75 -8.63 50.07
C PRO A 164 -1.34 -7.97 51.38
N THR A 165 -2.26 -7.92 52.33
CA THR A 165 -2.02 -7.28 53.64
C THR A 165 -1.30 -8.24 54.58
N THR A 166 -1.28 -9.53 54.24
CA THR A 166 -0.70 -10.60 55.05
C THR A 166 0.28 -11.48 54.26
N ARG A 167 1.29 -11.97 54.96
CA ARG A 167 2.36 -12.84 54.40
C ARG A 167 1.84 -14.16 53.83
N SER A 168 0.71 -14.65 54.36
CA SER A 168 0.03 -15.87 53.92
C SER A 168 -0.71 -15.69 52.58
N GLU A 169 -1.25 -14.50 52.30
CA GLU A 169 -1.90 -14.19 51.01
C GLU A 169 -0.87 -14.07 49.89
N ALA A 170 0.28 -13.43 50.15
CA ALA A 170 1.37 -13.34 49.18
C ALA A 170 1.86 -14.73 48.75
N LYS A 171 2.02 -15.65 49.71
CA LYS A 171 2.52 -17.01 49.44
C LYS A 171 1.55 -17.87 48.63
N ARG A 172 0.23 -17.72 48.85
CA ARG A 172 -0.79 -18.42 48.04
C ARG A 172 -0.84 -17.89 46.60
N LYS A 173 -0.65 -16.58 46.42
CA LYS A 173 -0.62 -15.93 45.11
C LYS A 173 0.62 -16.38 44.30
N ASP A 174 1.77 -16.52 44.96
CA ASP A 174 3.00 -17.06 44.35
C ASP A 174 2.85 -18.55 43.97
N GLU A 175 2.11 -19.34 44.75
CA GLU A 175 1.83 -20.76 44.44
C GLU A 175 0.84 -20.92 43.26
N GLU A 176 -0.12 -20.00 43.09
CA GLU A 176 -1.02 -19.98 41.91
C GLU A 176 -0.30 -19.57 40.62
N ILE A 177 0.64 -18.62 40.70
CA ILE A 177 1.46 -18.16 39.55
C ILE A 177 2.37 -19.28 39.02
N GLY A 178 2.74 -20.25 39.86
CA GLY A 178 3.61 -21.36 39.49
C GLY A 178 2.97 -22.46 38.62
N SER A 179 1.65 -22.45 38.39
CA SER A 179 0.94 -23.58 37.73
C SER A 179 0.18 -23.26 36.44
N GLY A 180 0.19 -21.99 35.98
CA GLY A 180 -0.46 -21.59 34.72
C GLY A 180 0.49 -20.86 33.79
N SER A 181 0.95 -21.53 32.72
CA SER A 181 1.65 -20.87 31.62
C SER A 181 0.72 -19.86 30.94
N GLY A 182 1.07 -18.57 30.90
CA GLY A 182 0.31 -17.58 30.13
C GLY A 182 0.41 -16.12 30.57
N GLY A 183 1.26 -15.75 31.53
CA GLY A 183 1.56 -14.33 31.77
C GLY A 183 2.52 -13.81 30.69
N SER A 184 2.13 -12.80 29.92
CA SER A 184 3.04 -12.07 29.04
C SER A 184 4.29 -11.65 29.82
N PRO A 185 5.50 -11.80 29.27
CA PRO A 185 6.72 -11.46 29.98
C PRO A 185 6.69 -9.99 30.42
N THR A 186 6.93 -9.72 31.71
CA THR A 186 6.81 -8.39 32.34
C THR A 186 7.75 -7.32 31.78
N HIS A 187 8.71 -7.71 30.93
CA HIS A 187 9.67 -6.82 30.27
C HIS A 187 9.48 -6.74 28.76
N VAL A 188 8.38 -7.31 28.23
CA VAL A 188 8.04 -7.24 26.81
C VAL A 188 6.75 -6.48 26.65
N ALA A 189 6.81 -5.37 25.92
CA ALA A 189 5.64 -4.57 25.66
C ALA A 189 4.68 -5.32 24.71
N SER A 190 3.39 -5.36 25.05
CA SER A 190 2.37 -5.98 24.20
C SER A 190 1.96 -5.01 23.09
N TYR A 191 2.05 -5.44 21.84
CA TYR A 191 1.60 -4.66 20.68
C TYR A 191 0.29 -5.26 20.14
N SER A 192 -0.67 -4.41 19.78
CA SER A 192 -1.95 -4.85 19.18
C SER A 192 -2.09 -4.39 17.73
N GLY A 193 -1.47 -3.25 17.38
CA GLY A 193 -1.53 -2.64 16.06
C GLY A 193 -2.92 -2.15 15.61
N LEU A 194 -3.94 -2.28 16.48
CA LEU A 194 -5.33 -1.95 16.18
C LEU A 194 -5.61 -0.45 16.26
N GLY A 195 -4.85 0.30 17.08
CA GLY A 195 -5.06 1.74 17.24
C GLY A 195 -6.51 2.05 17.61
N HIS A 196 -7.12 3.03 16.94
CA HIS A 196 -8.51 3.43 17.19
C HIS A 196 -9.56 2.33 16.98
N GLU A 197 -9.24 1.27 16.20
CA GLU A 197 -10.12 0.10 15.97
C GLU A 197 -10.12 -0.89 17.13
N GLY A 198 -9.27 -0.69 18.15
CA GLY A 198 -9.20 -1.56 19.32
C GLY A 198 -10.44 -1.54 20.21
N PRO A 199 -10.58 -2.49 21.16
CA PRO A 199 -11.67 -2.50 22.12
C PRO A 199 -11.63 -1.27 23.02
N GLU A 200 -12.80 -0.66 23.27
CA GLU A 200 -12.94 0.45 24.21
C GLU A 200 -12.79 -0.09 25.64
N ARG A 201 -11.83 0.44 26.41
CA ARG A 201 -11.69 0.19 27.84
C ARG A 201 -12.21 1.37 28.65
N ASP A 202 -12.72 1.09 29.83
CA ASP A 202 -13.17 2.12 30.76
C ASP A 202 -12.01 3.01 31.19
N VAL A 203 -12.30 4.31 31.35
CA VAL A 203 -11.29 5.35 31.63
C VAL A 203 -10.52 5.07 32.93
N SER A 204 -11.15 4.39 33.89
CA SER A 204 -10.54 4.00 35.18
C SER A 204 -9.45 2.94 35.06
N GLU A 205 -9.42 2.19 33.95
CA GLU A 205 -8.46 1.10 33.73
C GLU A 205 -7.24 1.55 32.90
N LYS A 206 -7.28 2.75 32.31
CA LYS A 206 -6.20 3.27 31.47
C LYS A 206 -5.12 3.92 32.33
N ASN A 207 -3.92 3.36 32.29
CA ASN A 207 -2.74 3.99 32.89
C ASN A 207 -2.06 4.92 31.86
N TRP A 208 -1.88 6.19 32.20
CA TRP A 208 -1.31 7.19 31.30
C TRP A 208 0.15 7.48 31.65
N VAL A 209 1.06 7.15 30.74
CA VAL A 209 2.49 7.39 30.90
C VAL A 209 2.93 8.57 30.03
N ARG A 210 3.70 9.47 30.62
CA ARG A 210 4.29 10.62 29.92
C ARG A 210 5.52 10.19 29.13
N TRP A 211 5.60 10.65 27.88
CA TRP A 211 6.73 10.41 26.99
C TRP A 211 7.76 11.55 27.01
N SER A 212 9.00 11.23 26.64
CA SER A 212 10.08 12.22 26.48
C SER A 212 9.88 13.04 25.20
N ASN A 213 10.22 14.32 25.25
CA ASN A 213 10.10 15.22 24.10
C ASN A 213 11.16 14.93 23.01
N SER A 214 12.12 14.04 23.28
CA SER A 214 13.14 13.60 22.32
C SER A 214 12.73 12.39 21.48
N THR A 215 11.64 11.71 21.81
CA THR A 215 11.18 10.52 21.07
C THR A 215 10.65 10.90 19.70
N GLU A 216 10.93 10.08 18.68
CA GLU A 216 10.37 10.25 17.34
C GLU A 216 8.85 10.03 17.35
N ILE A 217 8.11 10.85 16.59
CA ILE A 217 6.64 10.75 16.57
C ILE A 217 6.18 9.42 16.00
N GLY A 218 6.92 8.85 15.04
CA GLY A 218 6.64 7.53 14.48
C GLY A 218 6.65 6.42 15.54
N ASP A 219 7.67 6.41 16.39
CA ASP A 219 7.82 5.44 17.48
C ASP A 219 6.77 5.63 18.56
N PHE A 220 6.51 6.89 18.93
CA PHE A 220 5.44 7.23 19.85
C PHE A 220 4.06 6.76 19.34
N ILE A 221 3.76 6.94 18.06
CA ILE A 221 2.50 6.49 17.44
C ILE A 221 2.37 4.98 17.46
N ARG A 222 3.47 4.24 17.21
CA ARG A 222 3.47 2.77 17.26
C ARG A 222 3.16 2.26 18.66
N ASP A 223 3.79 2.86 19.67
CA ASP A 223 3.53 2.53 21.07
C ASP A 223 2.10 2.92 21.48
N ALA A 224 1.65 4.11 21.09
CA ALA A 224 0.29 4.58 21.34
C ALA A 224 -0.78 3.77 20.60
N ALA A 225 -0.44 3.07 19.51
CA ALA A 225 -1.36 2.22 18.76
C ALA A 225 -1.77 0.95 19.51
N ARG A 226 -1.15 0.67 20.67
CA ARG A 226 -1.63 -0.31 21.65
C ARG A 226 -3.01 0.07 22.18
N GLY A 227 -3.15 1.35 22.51
CA GLY A 227 -4.40 1.97 22.90
C GLY A 227 -5.14 2.52 21.68
N ARG A 228 -6.29 3.14 21.95
CA ARG A 228 -7.11 3.76 20.90
C ARG A 228 -6.78 5.22 20.64
N GLU A 229 -6.17 5.86 21.63
CA GLU A 229 -5.94 7.29 21.66
C GLU A 229 -4.74 7.63 22.52
N PHE A 230 -4.08 8.74 22.21
CA PHE A 230 -3.10 9.36 23.08
C PHE A 230 -3.64 10.70 23.60
N ALA A 231 -3.07 11.18 24.70
CA ALA A 231 -3.44 12.45 25.31
C ALA A 231 -2.39 13.51 25.06
N ILE A 232 -2.84 14.74 24.86
CA ILE A 232 -2.01 15.94 24.87
C ILE A 232 -2.51 16.83 26.01
N GLU A 233 -1.64 17.10 26.96
CA GLU A 233 -1.90 17.97 28.11
C GLU A 233 -1.13 19.28 27.95
N ILE A 234 -1.82 20.41 28.09
CA ILE A 234 -1.23 21.75 27.97
C ILE A 234 -1.18 22.38 29.36
N GLU A 235 0.03 22.68 29.84
CA GLU A 235 0.23 23.36 31.13
C GLU A 235 -0.44 24.75 31.13
N GLY A 236 -1.07 25.12 32.23
CA GLY A 236 -1.70 26.44 32.42
C GLY A 236 -3.15 26.54 31.94
N TYR A 237 -3.57 25.68 31.00
CA TYR A 237 -4.97 25.62 30.54
C TYR A 237 -5.79 24.51 31.19
N HIS A 238 -5.14 23.51 31.80
CA HIS A 238 -5.80 22.31 32.36
C HIS A 238 -6.72 21.61 31.33
N VAL A 239 -6.37 21.71 30.05
CA VAL A 239 -7.08 21.05 28.95
C VAL A 239 -6.30 19.80 28.57
N GLU A 240 -6.98 18.66 28.61
CA GLU A 240 -6.50 17.40 28.06
C GLU A 240 -7.24 17.11 26.76
N MET A 241 -6.49 17.02 25.66
CA MET A 241 -7.03 16.67 24.35
C MET A 241 -6.73 15.22 24.04
N ARG A 242 -7.75 14.46 23.63
CA ARG A 242 -7.59 13.09 23.13
C ARG A 242 -7.41 13.11 21.62
N VAL A 243 -6.47 12.32 21.12
CA VAL A 243 -6.22 12.16 19.68
C VAL A 243 -6.26 10.69 19.31
N SER A 244 -7.04 10.33 18.28
CA SER A 244 -7.09 8.95 17.78
C SER A 244 -5.79 8.54 17.09
N VAL A 245 -5.30 7.35 17.41
CA VAL A 245 -4.10 6.77 16.79
C VAL A 245 -4.49 5.97 15.53
N PRO A 246 -3.81 6.15 14.39
CA PRO A 246 -4.08 5.36 13.17
C PRO A 246 -3.74 3.88 13.39
N SER A 247 -4.60 3.00 12.89
CA SER A 247 -4.36 1.55 12.90
C SER A 247 -3.31 1.15 11.86
N PHE A 248 -2.85 -0.10 11.91
CA PHE A 248 -2.05 -0.70 10.82
C PHE A 248 -2.75 -0.51 9.46
N ARG A 249 -4.08 -0.67 9.43
CA ARG A 249 -4.86 -0.55 8.20
C ARG A 249 -4.87 0.87 7.66
N ASP A 250 -4.99 1.88 8.54
CA ASP A 250 -4.96 3.28 8.12
C ASP A 250 -3.58 3.67 7.59
N ARG A 251 -2.51 3.21 8.24
CA ARG A 251 -1.13 3.50 7.83
C ARG A 251 -0.80 2.90 6.46
N THR A 252 -1.26 1.68 6.21
CA THR A 252 -1.02 0.95 4.95
C THR A 252 -2.07 1.22 3.88
N TYR A 253 -3.07 2.06 4.12
CA TYR A 253 -4.20 2.25 3.20
C TYR A 253 -3.76 2.65 1.79
N TYR A 254 -2.96 3.72 1.66
CA TYR A 254 -2.52 4.20 0.35
C TYR A 254 -1.52 3.24 -0.31
N MET A 255 -0.64 2.60 0.46
CA MET A 255 0.31 1.60 -0.04
C MET A 255 -0.42 0.39 -0.62
N ARG A 256 -1.42 -0.14 0.10
CA ARG A 256 -2.25 -1.27 -0.38
C ARG A 256 -3.11 -0.88 -1.57
N ALA A 257 -3.66 0.33 -1.60
CA ALA A 257 -4.41 0.82 -2.76
C ALA A 257 -3.52 0.93 -4.00
N GLN A 258 -2.27 1.36 -3.86
CA GLN A 258 -1.29 1.38 -4.96
C GLN A 258 -0.88 -0.03 -5.37
N LEU A 259 -0.63 -0.93 -4.40
CA LEU A 259 -0.28 -2.33 -4.65
C LEU A 259 -1.39 -3.06 -5.43
N ARG A 260 -2.67 -2.84 -5.08
CA ARG A 260 -3.82 -3.38 -5.83
C ARG A 260 -3.83 -2.93 -7.29
N LYS A 261 -3.52 -1.65 -7.55
CA LYS A 261 -3.44 -1.12 -8.92
C LYS A 261 -2.29 -1.74 -9.71
N LEU A 262 -1.12 -1.88 -9.09
CA LEU A 262 0.03 -2.54 -9.71
C LEU A 262 -0.25 -4.01 -9.96
N SER A 263 -0.88 -4.71 -9.02
CA SER A 263 -1.28 -6.11 -9.18
C SER A 263 -2.21 -6.29 -10.39
N GLN A 264 -3.24 -5.44 -10.55
CA GLN A 264 -4.13 -5.53 -11.72
C GLN A 264 -3.37 -5.37 -13.04
N GLN A 265 -2.44 -4.43 -13.13
CA GLN A 265 -1.59 -4.25 -14.32
C GLN A 265 -0.67 -5.46 -14.55
N LEU A 266 -0.19 -6.07 -13.47
CA LEU A 266 0.67 -7.24 -13.53
C LEU A 266 -0.11 -8.48 -13.95
N ASP A 267 -1.35 -8.67 -13.48
CA ASP A 267 -2.23 -9.76 -13.93
C ASP A 267 -2.42 -9.72 -15.45
N GLU A 268 -2.81 -8.56 -16.00
CA GLU A 268 -2.98 -8.38 -17.45
C GLU A 268 -1.73 -8.75 -18.25
N LEU A 269 -0.57 -8.25 -17.83
CA LEU A 269 0.71 -8.55 -18.48
C LEU A 269 1.16 -10.00 -18.28
N SER A 270 0.88 -10.59 -17.11
CA SER A 270 1.25 -11.96 -16.78
C SER A 270 0.53 -12.96 -17.69
N ARG A 271 -0.74 -12.70 -18.01
CA ARG A 271 -1.53 -13.54 -18.92
C ARG A 271 -0.92 -13.54 -20.32
N ILE A 272 -0.56 -12.37 -20.83
CA ILE A 272 0.10 -12.23 -22.15
C ILE A 272 1.44 -12.96 -22.15
N LYS A 273 2.27 -12.78 -21.11
CA LYS A 273 3.56 -13.45 -20.94
C LYS A 273 3.40 -14.97 -20.93
N ARG A 274 2.51 -15.49 -20.09
CA ARG A 274 2.24 -16.93 -19.96
C ARG A 274 1.80 -17.57 -21.27
N GLU A 275 0.95 -16.89 -22.03
CA GLU A 275 0.54 -17.38 -23.35
C GLU A 275 1.70 -17.41 -24.36
N CYS A 276 2.53 -16.36 -24.39
CA CYS A 276 3.72 -16.30 -25.24
C CYS A 276 4.70 -17.43 -24.91
N ASP A 277 4.94 -17.67 -23.62
CA ASP A 277 5.87 -18.69 -23.13
C ASP A 277 5.37 -20.09 -23.50
N LEU A 278 4.08 -20.35 -23.31
CA LEU A 278 3.45 -21.60 -23.73
C LEU A 278 3.57 -21.82 -25.26
N LEU A 279 3.41 -20.77 -26.07
CA LEU A 279 3.57 -20.87 -27.53
C LEU A 279 5.03 -21.08 -27.95
N ALA A 280 5.98 -20.43 -27.28
CA ALA A 280 7.41 -20.60 -27.54
C ALA A 280 7.87 -22.02 -27.24
N HIS A 281 7.48 -22.57 -26.09
CA HIS A 281 7.80 -23.96 -25.70
C HIS A 281 7.15 -25.00 -26.62
N LYS A 282 5.89 -24.78 -27.06
CA LYS A 282 5.25 -25.64 -28.07
C LYS A 282 6.03 -25.67 -29.39
N GLY A 283 6.62 -24.54 -29.79
CA GLY A 283 7.49 -24.45 -30.95
C GLY A 283 8.75 -25.31 -30.83
N ALA A 284 9.47 -25.20 -29.70
CA ALA A 284 10.67 -26.00 -29.44
C ALA A 284 10.37 -27.51 -29.38
N ASN A 285 9.27 -27.89 -28.71
CA ASN A 285 8.85 -29.29 -28.64
C ASN A 285 8.47 -29.86 -30.02
N ARG A 286 7.96 -29.04 -30.95
CA ARG A 286 7.70 -29.48 -32.33
C ARG A 286 9.01 -29.76 -33.08
N LEU A 287 10.04 -28.96 -32.87
CA LEU A 287 11.36 -29.19 -33.46
C LEU A 287 11.98 -30.49 -32.92
N ALA A 288 11.91 -30.73 -31.61
CA ALA A 288 12.39 -31.96 -30.99
C ALA A 288 11.64 -33.20 -31.53
N LYS A 289 10.31 -33.14 -31.65
CA LYS A 289 9.51 -34.22 -32.27
C LYS A 289 9.87 -34.45 -33.74
N GLY A 290 10.15 -33.39 -34.49
CA GLY A 290 10.61 -33.48 -35.88
C GLY A 290 11.97 -34.16 -36.00
N GLY A 291 12.93 -33.79 -35.14
CA GLY A 291 14.25 -34.44 -35.08
C GLY A 291 14.15 -35.93 -34.74
N PHE A 292 13.31 -36.28 -33.76
CA PHE A 292 13.04 -37.68 -33.42
C PHE A 292 12.42 -38.46 -34.59
N ALA A 293 11.41 -37.90 -35.26
CA ALA A 293 10.77 -38.53 -36.41
C ALA A 293 11.74 -38.76 -37.57
N LEU A 294 12.67 -37.82 -37.82
CA LEU A 294 13.72 -37.97 -38.84
C LEU A 294 14.66 -39.13 -38.49
N LEU A 295 15.10 -39.23 -37.23
CA LEU A 295 15.95 -40.34 -36.76
C LEU A 295 15.24 -41.70 -36.88
N THR A 296 13.97 -41.78 -36.47
CA THR A 296 13.16 -42.99 -36.63
C THR A 296 12.95 -43.34 -38.10
N GLY A 297 12.71 -42.34 -38.95
CA GLY A 297 12.59 -42.51 -40.39
C GLY A 297 13.89 -43.04 -41.03
N TRP A 298 15.03 -42.47 -40.64
CA TRP A 298 16.35 -42.94 -41.09
C TRP A 298 16.60 -44.39 -40.68
N TRP A 299 16.29 -44.73 -39.42
CA TRP A 299 16.40 -46.11 -38.94
C TRP A 299 15.52 -47.08 -39.75
N ALA A 300 14.28 -46.70 -40.05
CA ALA A 300 13.37 -47.50 -40.87
C ALA A 300 13.88 -47.67 -42.32
N VAL A 301 14.47 -46.62 -42.90
CA VAL A 301 15.09 -46.68 -44.24
C VAL A 301 16.25 -47.66 -44.23
N VAL A 302 17.17 -47.56 -43.26
CA VAL A 302 18.31 -48.48 -43.16
C VAL A 302 17.83 -49.92 -42.97
N TYR A 303 16.85 -50.15 -42.10
CA TYR A 303 16.24 -51.47 -41.90
C TYR A 303 15.64 -52.02 -43.21
N TYR A 304 14.82 -51.23 -43.90
CA TYR A 304 14.17 -51.66 -45.14
C TYR A 304 15.17 -51.96 -46.25
N VAL A 305 16.17 -51.10 -46.47
CA VAL A 305 17.19 -51.33 -47.50
C VAL A 305 18.03 -52.57 -47.20
N THR A 306 18.34 -52.82 -45.92
CA THR A 306 19.15 -53.98 -45.51
C THR A 306 18.41 -55.31 -45.65
N PHE A 307 17.14 -55.36 -45.24
CA PHE A 307 16.39 -56.63 -45.15
C PHE A 307 15.44 -56.89 -46.33
N HIS A 308 14.95 -55.86 -47.02
CA HIS A 308 13.96 -55.98 -48.09
C HIS A 308 14.50 -55.67 -49.49
N THR A 309 15.78 -55.31 -49.63
CA THR A 309 16.38 -54.98 -50.93
C THR A 309 17.62 -55.82 -51.19
N GLU A 310 17.93 -56.04 -52.47
CA GLU A 310 19.05 -56.87 -52.93
C GLU A 310 20.43 -56.24 -52.68
N PHE A 311 20.50 -54.98 -52.21
CA PHE A 311 21.75 -54.24 -52.01
C PHE A 311 22.59 -54.76 -50.83
N GLY A 312 22.02 -55.58 -49.94
CA GLY A 312 22.75 -56.24 -48.86
C GLY A 312 23.43 -55.27 -47.88
N TRP A 313 24.14 -55.81 -46.88
CA TRP A 313 24.84 -55.00 -45.88
C TRP A 313 26.12 -54.33 -46.43
N ASP A 314 26.77 -54.95 -47.41
CA ASP A 314 28.06 -54.51 -47.98
C ASP A 314 27.98 -53.10 -48.62
N VAL A 315 26.83 -52.74 -49.19
CA VAL A 315 26.61 -51.40 -49.75
C VAL A 315 26.14 -50.40 -48.68
N VAL A 316 25.40 -50.85 -47.66
CA VAL A 316 24.78 -49.99 -46.64
C VAL A 316 25.80 -49.50 -45.60
N GLU A 317 26.77 -50.33 -45.23
CA GLU A 317 27.80 -50.03 -44.24
C GLU A 317 28.57 -48.71 -44.52
N PRO A 318 29.20 -48.50 -45.68
CA PRO A 318 29.94 -47.26 -45.95
C PRO A 318 29.01 -46.04 -46.03
N VAL A 319 27.78 -46.22 -46.50
CA VAL A 319 26.79 -45.13 -46.60
C VAL A 319 26.38 -44.65 -45.21
N THR A 320 26.12 -45.57 -44.29
CA THR A 320 25.77 -45.21 -42.90
C THR A 320 26.93 -44.56 -42.16
N TYR A 321 28.18 -44.99 -42.41
CA TYR A 321 29.37 -44.34 -41.86
C TYR A 321 29.52 -42.89 -42.35
N LEU A 322 29.37 -42.67 -43.66
CA LEU A 322 29.46 -41.34 -44.26
C LEU A 322 28.31 -40.43 -43.79
N ALA A 323 27.10 -40.96 -43.67
CA ALA A 323 25.94 -40.24 -43.11
C ALA A 323 26.14 -39.86 -41.63
N GLY A 324 26.74 -40.75 -40.84
CA GLY A 324 27.10 -40.46 -39.44
C GLY A 324 28.14 -39.34 -39.33
N LEU A 325 29.22 -39.42 -40.11
CA LEU A 325 30.28 -38.42 -40.13
C LEU A 325 29.75 -37.05 -40.58
N THR A 326 28.93 -37.00 -41.64
CA THR A 326 28.31 -35.77 -42.11
C THR A 326 27.35 -35.15 -41.09
N THR A 327 26.60 -35.97 -40.34
CA THR A 327 25.74 -35.50 -39.25
C THR A 327 26.55 -34.88 -38.11
N ILE A 328 27.66 -35.51 -37.71
CA ILE A 328 28.58 -34.97 -36.69
C ILE A 328 29.23 -33.67 -37.18
N MET A 329 29.66 -33.62 -38.44
CA MET A 329 30.25 -32.43 -39.05
C MET A 329 29.24 -31.27 -39.13
N GLY A 330 27.98 -31.57 -39.46
CA GLY A 330 26.89 -30.59 -39.44
C GLY A 330 26.57 -30.10 -38.02
N ALA A 331 26.54 -30.99 -37.04
CA ALA A 331 26.37 -30.63 -35.64
C ALA A 331 27.53 -29.75 -35.13
N TYR A 332 28.77 -30.03 -35.56
CA TYR A 332 29.94 -29.23 -35.23
C TYR A 332 29.93 -27.85 -35.90
N LEU A 333 29.49 -27.74 -37.15
CA LEU A 333 29.30 -26.45 -37.83
C LEU A 333 28.21 -25.62 -37.15
N TRP A 334 27.09 -26.26 -36.78
CA TRP A 334 26.03 -25.61 -36.01
C TRP A 334 26.53 -25.16 -34.63
N PHE A 335 27.36 -25.97 -33.97
CA PHE A 335 28.02 -25.64 -32.71
C PHE A 335 28.95 -24.42 -32.85
N LEU A 336 29.75 -24.34 -33.92
CA LEU A 336 30.59 -23.16 -34.19
C LEU A 336 29.78 -21.89 -34.47
N TYR A 337 28.60 -22.03 -35.09
CA TYR A 337 27.72 -20.91 -35.40
C TYR A 337 27.03 -20.31 -34.16
N ILE A 338 26.67 -21.13 -33.17
CA ILE A 338 25.87 -20.69 -32.01
C ILE A 338 26.68 -19.97 -30.90
N SER A 339 27.98 -19.73 -31.11
CA SER A 339 28.99 -19.15 -30.18
C SER A 339 29.69 -20.16 -29.27
N LYS A 340 30.96 -19.86 -28.94
CA LYS A 340 31.96 -20.74 -28.28
C LYS A 340 31.66 -21.11 -26.82
N ASP A 341 30.81 -20.35 -26.14
CA ASP A 341 30.46 -20.60 -24.74
C ASP A 341 28.95 -20.85 -24.64
N LEU A 342 28.55 -22.12 -24.47
CA LEU A 342 27.75 -22.57 -23.33
C LEU A 342 27.15 -23.98 -23.57
N SER A 343 27.10 -24.71 -22.45
CA SER A 343 26.24 -25.85 -22.09
C SER A 343 24.99 -26.09 -22.96
N TYR A 344 24.66 -27.37 -23.21
CA TYR A 344 23.45 -27.85 -23.91
C TYR A 344 22.15 -27.14 -23.49
N LYS A 345 22.04 -26.71 -22.22
CA LYS A 345 20.89 -25.95 -21.71
C LYS A 345 20.77 -24.54 -22.32
N ALA A 346 21.88 -23.88 -22.65
CA ALA A 346 21.87 -22.53 -23.19
C ALA A 346 21.44 -22.50 -24.65
N ALA A 347 21.87 -23.47 -25.46
CA ALA A 347 21.52 -23.49 -26.89
C ALA A 347 20.01 -23.66 -27.12
N MET A 348 19.34 -24.51 -26.32
CA MET A 348 17.88 -24.62 -26.35
C MET A 348 17.24 -23.29 -25.94
N ASN A 349 17.70 -22.70 -24.84
CA ASN A 349 17.17 -21.44 -24.32
C ASN A 349 17.34 -20.27 -25.30
N VAL A 350 18.42 -20.23 -26.09
CA VAL A 350 18.65 -19.19 -27.12
C VAL A 350 17.62 -19.27 -28.25
N THR A 351 17.24 -20.48 -28.70
CA THR A 351 16.23 -20.62 -29.75
C THR A 351 14.82 -20.30 -29.24
N VAL A 352 14.52 -20.69 -28.00
CA VAL A 352 13.25 -20.38 -27.33
C VAL A 352 13.17 -18.87 -27.07
N SER A 353 14.21 -18.26 -26.52
CA SER A 353 14.23 -16.83 -26.17
C SER A 353 14.09 -15.94 -27.41
N ARG A 354 14.78 -16.26 -28.51
CA ARG A 354 14.62 -15.48 -29.75
C ARG A 354 13.19 -15.51 -30.28
N ARG A 355 12.53 -16.67 -30.23
CA ARG A 355 11.12 -16.81 -30.63
C ARG A 355 10.19 -16.12 -29.63
N GLN A 356 10.50 -16.18 -28.35
CA GLN A 356 9.77 -15.53 -27.27
C GLN A 356 9.82 -14.00 -27.41
N HIS A 357 11.00 -13.42 -27.67
CA HIS A 357 11.15 -11.98 -27.96
C HIS A 357 10.32 -11.56 -29.18
N ALA A 358 10.35 -12.34 -30.27
CA ALA A 358 9.52 -12.05 -31.43
C ALA A 358 8.01 -12.12 -31.12
N LEU A 359 7.59 -13.04 -30.24
CA LEU A 359 6.20 -13.13 -29.77
C LEU A 359 5.83 -11.97 -28.84
N TYR A 360 6.75 -11.51 -28.00
CA TYR A 360 6.56 -10.33 -27.15
C TYR A 360 6.38 -9.07 -27.99
N GLU A 361 7.22 -8.83 -29.00
CA GLU A 361 7.06 -7.70 -29.91
C GLU A 361 5.73 -7.78 -30.68
N ALA A 362 5.38 -8.96 -31.20
CA ALA A 362 4.14 -9.15 -31.95
C ALA A 362 2.87 -8.92 -31.11
N ARG A 363 2.93 -9.18 -29.80
CA ARG A 363 1.81 -8.98 -28.87
C ARG A 363 1.91 -7.68 -28.07
N GLY A 364 2.96 -6.88 -28.27
CA GLY A 364 3.17 -5.63 -27.55
C GLY A 364 3.51 -5.79 -26.07
N PHE A 365 4.10 -6.92 -25.68
CA PHE A 365 4.62 -7.12 -24.32
C PHE A 365 5.99 -6.47 -24.18
N ASP A 366 6.13 -5.55 -23.24
CA ASP A 366 7.40 -4.88 -22.92
C ASP A 366 8.04 -5.52 -21.68
N PRO A 367 9.15 -6.28 -21.84
CA PRO A 367 9.84 -6.92 -20.71
C PRO A 367 10.40 -5.92 -19.69
N HIS A 368 10.81 -4.73 -20.12
CA HIS A 368 11.40 -3.74 -19.23
C HIS A 368 10.34 -3.14 -18.32
N LYS A 369 9.17 -2.81 -18.88
CA LYS A 369 8.02 -2.34 -18.10
C LYS A 369 7.55 -3.40 -17.10
N TRP A 370 7.53 -4.68 -17.50
CA TRP A 370 7.22 -5.79 -16.61
C TRP A 370 8.16 -5.82 -15.40
N GLU A 371 9.47 -5.78 -15.65
CA GLU A 371 10.48 -5.82 -14.59
C GLU A 371 10.33 -4.64 -13.62
N GLN A 372 10.11 -3.43 -14.13
CA GLN A 372 9.86 -2.25 -13.30
C GLN A 372 8.62 -2.42 -12.41
N LEU A 373 7.50 -2.90 -12.96
CA LEU A 373 6.27 -3.13 -12.19
C LEU A 373 6.46 -4.19 -11.10
N VAL A 374 7.18 -5.28 -11.40
CA VAL A 374 7.52 -6.32 -10.42
C VAL A 374 8.39 -5.75 -9.30
N GLN A 375 9.41 -4.96 -9.64
CA GLN A 375 10.29 -4.34 -8.64
C GLN A 375 9.53 -3.36 -7.75
N GLU A 376 8.68 -2.49 -8.32
CA GLU A 376 7.84 -1.56 -7.57
C GLU A 376 6.84 -2.28 -6.65
N ALA A 377 6.18 -3.33 -7.15
CA ALA A 377 5.27 -4.15 -6.36
C ALA A 377 5.99 -4.83 -5.19
N ASN A 378 7.15 -5.46 -5.45
CA ASN A 378 7.96 -6.09 -4.41
C ASN A 378 8.56 -5.08 -3.40
N ALA A 379 8.87 -3.85 -3.83
CA ALA A 379 9.26 -2.78 -2.91
C ALA A 379 8.11 -2.42 -1.96
N LEU A 380 6.90 -2.19 -2.48
CA LEU A 380 5.72 -1.91 -1.66
C LEU A 380 5.35 -3.08 -0.74
N ARG A 381 5.45 -4.34 -1.21
CA ARG A 381 5.25 -5.52 -0.36
C ARG A 381 6.20 -5.52 0.83
N ARG A 382 7.49 -5.29 0.60
CA ARG A 382 8.50 -5.22 1.67
C ARG A 382 8.22 -4.09 2.66
N GLU A 383 7.80 -2.92 2.18
CA GLU A 383 7.41 -1.80 3.04
C GLU A 383 6.19 -2.14 3.90
N ILE A 384 5.15 -2.76 3.33
CA ILE A 384 3.96 -3.15 4.08
C ILE A 384 4.30 -4.23 5.11
N TRP A 385 5.13 -5.22 4.75
CA TRP A 385 5.64 -6.23 5.69
C TRP A 385 6.44 -5.64 6.84
N ALA A 386 7.29 -4.64 6.56
CA ALA A 386 8.02 -3.94 7.61
C ALA A 386 7.05 -3.25 8.58
N VAL A 387 6.04 -2.56 8.07
CA VAL A 387 5.01 -1.92 8.91
C VAL A 387 4.16 -2.96 9.65
N ALA A 388 3.89 -4.12 9.05
CA ALA A 388 3.14 -5.21 9.68
C ALA A 388 3.92 -5.79 10.88
N ALA A 389 5.22 -6.03 10.69
CA ALA A 389 6.12 -6.47 11.76
C ALA A 389 6.26 -5.42 12.87
N GLU A 390 6.28 -4.12 12.53
CA GLU A 390 6.32 -3.04 13.51
C GLU A 390 5.06 -2.96 14.38
N TYR A 391 3.91 -3.34 13.85
CA TYR A 391 2.62 -3.28 14.54
C TYR A 391 2.20 -4.65 15.14
N ASP A 392 3.01 -5.70 14.94
CA ASP A 392 2.74 -7.10 15.32
C ASP A 392 1.40 -7.62 14.75
N VAL A 393 1.15 -7.34 13.47
CA VAL A 393 -0.06 -7.75 12.75
C VAL A 393 0.31 -8.65 11.59
N ASP A 394 -0.34 -9.81 11.49
CA ASP A 394 -0.23 -10.68 10.33
C ASP A 394 -0.97 -10.07 9.13
N TRP A 395 -0.22 -9.75 8.07
CA TRP A 395 -0.79 -9.19 6.84
C TRP A 395 -1.09 -10.27 5.80
N ASP A 396 -2.39 -10.50 5.56
CA ASP A 396 -2.89 -11.37 4.50
C ASP A 396 -2.70 -10.74 3.11
N GLU A 397 -1.53 -10.95 2.50
CA GLU A 397 -1.20 -10.39 1.18
C GLU A 397 -2.17 -10.81 0.06
N ALA A 398 -2.64 -12.06 0.10
CA ALA A 398 -3.52 -12.64 -0.92
C ALA A 398 -4.80 -11.81 -1.13
N ARG A 399 -5.29 -11.13 -0.08
CA ARG A 399 -6.49 -10.29 -0.16
C ARG A 399 -6.29 -9.03 -1.01
N ASP A 400 -5.06 -8.52 -1.06
CA ASP A 400 -4.74 -7.28 -1.75
C ASP A 400 -4.15 -7.54 -3.15
N VAL A 401 -3.30 -8.55 -3.29
CA VAL A 401 -2.60 -8.85 -4.54
C VAL A 401 -3.38 -9.84 -5.40
N GLY A 402 -4.13 -10.77 -4.81
CA GLY A 402 -4.72 -11.92 -5.51
C GLY A 402 -3.71 -13.07 -5.67
N ASP A 403 -4.22 -14.30 -5.64
CA ASP A 403 -3.37 -15.51 -5.58
C ASP A 403 -2.49 -15.69 -6.81
N GLU A 404 -3.03 -15.44 -8.02
CA GLU A 404 -2.29 -15.61 -9.29
C GLU A 404 -1.08 -14.66 -9.38
N VAL A 405 -1.27 -13.39 -9.02
CA VAL A 405 -0.21 -12.38 -9.09
C VAL A 405 0.81 -12.60 -7.96
N LYS A 406 0.36 -13.07 -6.80
CA LYS A 406 1.25 -13.42 -5.69
C LYS A 406 2.22 -14.53 -6.09
N GLU A 407 1.73 -15.60 -6.70
CA GLU A 407 2.58 -16.69 -7.20
C GLU A 407 3.63 -16.15 -8.19
N VAL A 408 3.21 -15.30 -9.13
CA VAL A 408 4.14 -14.70 -10.11
C VAL A 408 5.20 -13.83 -9.44
N LEU A 409 4.83 -13.01 -8.45
CA LEU A 409 5.78 -12.17 -7.74
C LEU A 409 6.77 -13.00 -6.90
N ASP A 410 6.31 -14.10 -6.32
CA ASP A 410 7.15 -15.02 -5.53
C ASP A 410 8.12 -15.81 -6.44
N GLU A 411 7.65 -16.28 -7.60
CA GLU A 411 8.49 -16.91 -8.63
C GLU A 411 9.56 -15.97 -9.17
N GLU A 412 9.19 -14.74 -9.53
CA GLU A 412 10.13 -13.72 -10.03
C GLU A 412 11.12 -13.28 -8.94
N GLY A 413 10.66 -13.18 -7.68
CA GLY A 413 11.51 -12.87 -6.53
C GLY A 413 12.60 -13.92 -6.28
N THR A 414 12.22 -15.20 -6.27
CA THR A 414 13.17 -16.31 -6.09
C THR A 414 14.15 -16.42 -7.26
N ASN A 415 13.69 -16.22 -8.50
CA ASN A 415 14.56 -16.20 -9.68
C ASN A 415 15.59 -15.07 -9.60
N HIS A 416 15.16 -13.86 -9.20
CA HIS A 416 16.07 -12.73 -9.04
C HIS A 416 17.10 -12.98 -7.93
N GLU A 417 16.71 -13.58 -6.80
CA GLU A 417 17.63 -13.94 -5.72
C GLU A 417 18.65 -15.01 -6.17
N HIS A 418 18.19 -16.04 -6.88
CA HIS A 418 19.07 -17.07 -7.45
C HIS A 418 20.07 -16.48 -8.45
N SER A 419 19.61 -15.58 -9.33
CA SER A 419 20.47 -14.88 -10.29
C SER A 419 21.49 -13.97 -9.60
N ALA A 420 21.10 -13.27 -8.54
CA ALA A 420 22.01 -12.44 -7.76
C ALA A 420 23.12 -13.30 -7.12
N ARG A 421 22.75 -14.40 -6.45
CA ARG A 421 23.69 -15.34 -5.81
C ARG A 421 24.63 -16.02 -6.82
N SER A 422 24.16 -16.36 -8.03
CA SER A 422 25.04 -16.93 -9.05
C SER A 422 26.05 -15.90 -9.56
N SER A 423 25.64 -14.64 -9.73
CA SER A 423 26.52 -13.56 -10.17
C SER A 423 27.61 -13.22 -9.15
N GLU A 424 27.33 -13.33 -7.85
CA GLU A 424 28.32 -13.15 -6.78
C GLU A 424 29.36 -14.28 -6.80
N LYS A 425 28.92 -15.53 -6.95
CA LYS A 425 29.84 -16.67 -7.05
C LYS A 425 30.78 -16.56 -8.25
N GLU A 426 30.29 -16.13 -9.41
CA GLU A 426 31.15 -15.94 -10.59
C GLU A 426 32.19 -14.83 -10.40
N LYS A 427 31.85 -13.78 -9.65
CA LYS A 427 32.80 -12.70 -9.29
C LYS A 427 33.88 -13.21 -8.34
N ASP A 428 33.49 -13.99 -7.33
CA ASP A 428 34.42 -14.60 -6.37
C ASP A 428 35.36 -15.60 -7.05
N GLU A 429 34.85 -16.42 -7.97
CA GLU A 429 35.66 -17.35 -8.76
C GLU A 429 36.66 -16.62 -9.66
N LYS A 430 36.25 -15.55 -10.34
CA LYS A 430 37.17 -14.69 -11.13
C LYS A 430 38.25 -14.05 -10.25
N TYR A 431 37.89 -13.57 -9.07
CA TYR A 431 38.85 -12.97 -8.14
C TYR A 431 39.89 -14.00 -7.66
N ILE A 432 39.45 -15.22 -7.34
CA ILE A 432 40.33 -16.33 -6.94
C ILE A 432 41.26 -16.75 -8.09
N GLU A 433 40.77 -16.75 -9.33
CA GLU A 433 41.55 -17.08 -10.52
C GLU A 433 42.61 -16.01 -10.85
N GLU A 434 42.27 -14.72 -10.70
CA GLU A 434 43.23 -13.61 -10.80
C GLU A 434 44.30 -13.64 -9.70
N GLU A 435 43.93 -13.98 -8.46
CA GLU A 435 44.87 -14.21 -7.35
C GLU A 435 45.84 -15.36 -7.65
N ARG A 436 45.32 -16.47 -8.19
CA ARG A 436 46.13 -17.64 -8.55
C ARG A 436 47.06 -17.37 -9.73
N SER A 437 46.63 -16.58 -10.71
CA SER A 437 47.48 -16.22 -11.86
C SER A 437 48.60 -15.26 -11.45
N LYS A 438 48.33 -14.28 -10.57
CA LYS A 438 49.35 -13.40 -9.98
C LYS A 438 50.40 -14.17 -9.16
N LYS A 439 49.98 -15.17 -8.38
CA LYS A 439 50.89 -16.05 -7.61
C LYS A 439 51.72 -17.02 -8.46
N LYS A 440 51.33 -17.28 -9.71
CA LYS A 440 52.11 -18.10 -10.65
C LYS A 440 53.08 -17.27 -11.52
N ALA A 441 52.88 -15.96 -11.58
CA ALA A 441 53.71 -15.03 -12.35
C ALA A 441 54.81 -14.35 -11.51
N ALA A 442 54.73 -14.46 -10.17
CA ALA A 442 55.80 -14.15 -9.22
C ALA A 442 56.53 -15.43 -8.84
#